data_AF-A0A0P8C864-F1
#
_entry.id   AF-A0A0P8C864-F1
#
_cell.length_a   1.000
_cell.length_b   1.000
_cell.length_c   1.000
_cell.angle_alpha   90.00
_cell.angle_beta   90.00
_cell.angle_gamma   90.00
#
_symmetry.space_group_name_H-M   'P 1'
#
loop_
_entity.id
_entity.type
_entity.pdbx_description
1 polymer ?
#
loop_
_entity_poly.entity_id
_entity_poly.type
_entity_poly.pdbx_seq_one_letter_code
_entity_poly.pdbx_strand_id
1 'polypeptide(L)'
;MEKQAKDILKQVFGHDDFRPVQRQVILSVLDSKDTFALMPTGGGKSLCYQIPALVQEGICLVISPLIALMKDQVDQLKSKGILAQAIYSGMSYREIDRVLDNCVHGNYKFLYVSPERLKSELFLERF
;
A
#
# COMPACT_ATOMS: atom_id res chain seq x y z
N MET A 1 1.68 3.56 19.03
CA MET A 1 1.65 3.56 17.54
C MET A 1 2.88 4.24 16.94
N GLU A 2 3.27 5.46 17.35
CA GLU A 2 4.46 6.13 16.77
C GLU A 2 5.77 5.32 16.91
N LYS A 3 6.06 4.77 18.10
CA LYS A 3 7.27 3.97 18.33
C LYS A 3 7.36 2.79 17.34
N GLN A 4 6.28 2.02 17.22
CA GLN A 4 6.17 0.91 16.28
C GLN A 4 6.36 1.35 14.82
N ALA A 5 5.81 2.51 14.45
CA ALA A 5 6.00 3.08 13.11
C ALA A 5 7.49 3.43 12.85
N LYS A 6 8.21 3.96 13.85
CA LYS A 6 9.66 4.19 13.75
C LYS A 6 10.45 2.89 13.68
N ASP A 7 10.06 1.88 14.44
CA ASP A 7 10.71 0.56 14.40
C ASP A 7 10.60 -0.06 12.99
N ILE A 8 9.41 0.01 12.38
CA ILE A 8 9.17 -0.42 11.00
C ILE A 8 10.01 0.42 10.02
N LEU A 9 10.02 1.75 10.15
CA LEU A 9 10.82 2.63 9.32
C LEU A 9 12.28 2.18 9.28
N LYS A 10 12.85 1.87 10.45
CA LYS A 10 14.25 1.46 10.57
C LYS A 10 14.48 0.05 10.04
N GLN A 11 13.67 -0.91 10.48
CA GLN A 11 13.89 -2.34 10.18
C GLN A 11 13.59 -2.70 8.72
N VAL A 12 12.56 -2.09 8.14
CA VAL A 12 12.07 -2.43 6.79
C VAL A 12 12.65 -1.50 5.72
N PHE A 13 12.74 -0.20 6.05
CA PHE A 13 13.12 0.83 5.06
C PHE A 13 14.52 1.40 5.28
N GLY A 14 15.19 1.07 6.39
CA GLY A 14 16.57 1.49 6.65
C GLY A 14 16.75 2.98 6.91
N HIS A 15 15.70 3.68 7.35
CA HIS A 15 15.79 5.11 7.70
C HIS A 15 15.73 5.31 9.22
N ASP A 16 16.57 6.21 9.73
CA ASP A 16 16.68 6.45 11.17
C ASP A 16 15.52 7.27 11.75
N ASP A 17 14.99 8.24 10.98
CA ASP A 17 13.84 9.03 11.41
C ASP A 17 12.99 9.51 10.23
N PHE A 18 11.76 9.91 10.55
CA PHE A 18 10.82 10.47 9.60
C PHE A 18 11.24 11.87 9.14
N ARG A 19 10.90 12.21 7.90
CA ARG A 19 10.89 13.62 7.48
C ARG A 19 9.74 14.37 8.18
N PRO A 20 9.85 15.69 8.44
CA PRO A 20 8.86 16.41 9.25
C PRO A 20 7.40 16.24 8.78
N VAL A 21 7.12 16.47 7.48
CA VAL A 21 5.76 16.31 6.92
C VAL A 21 5.32 14.85 6.90
N GLN A 22 6.23 13.93 6.60
CA GLN A 22 5.96 12.49 6.57
C GLN A 22 5.47 11.98 7.93
N ARG A 23 6.12 12.41 9.03
CA ARG A 23 5.70 12.06 10.39
C ARG A 23 4.25 12.48 10.65
N GLN A 24 3.90 13.71 10.31
CA GLN A 24 2.56 14.26 10.54
C GLN A 24 1.49 13.46 9.80
N VAL A 25 1.75 13.11 8.52
CA VAL A 25 0.83 12.32 7.71
C VAL A 25 0.68 10.91 8.29
N ILE A 26 1.78 10.24 8.62
CA ILE A 26 1.75 8.88 9.18
C ILE A 26 0.95 8.83 10.48
N LEU A 27 1.18 9.78 11.40
CA LEU A 27 0.46 9.81 12.66
C LEU A 27 -1.03 10.12 12.47
N SER A 28 -1.38 10.99 11.52
CA SER A 28 -2.78 11.27 11.18
C SER A 28 -3.50 10.02 10.67
N VAL A 29 -2.87 9.25 9.78
CA VAL A 29 -3.43 8.00 9.24
C VAL A 29 -3.52 6.91 10.32
N LEU A 30 -2.51 6.81 11.20
CA LEU A 30 -2.54 5.87 12.33
C LEU A 30 -3.65 6.18 13.34
N ASP A 31 -4.02 7.46 13.48
CA ASP A 31 -5.18 7.92 14.25
C ASP A 31 -6.51 7.72 13.51
N SER A 32 -6.52 7.01 12.37
CA SER A 32 -7.70 6.75 11.54
C SER A 32 -8.38 8.02 11.02
N LYS A 33 -7.61 9.07 10.76
CA LYS A 33 -8.11 10.33 10.18
C LYS A 33 -7.93 10.35 8.67
N ASP A 34 -8.97 10.77 7.97
CA ASP A 34 -8.88 11.13 6.56
C ASP A 34 -7.83 12.23 6.38
N THR A 35 -6.82 11.96 5.55
CA THR A 35 -5.62 12.78 5.48
C THR A 35 -5.31 13.17 4.04
N PHE A 36 -5.33 14.48 3.77
CA PHE A 36 -4.83 15.04 2.52
C PHE A 36 -3.36 15.45 2.68
N ALA A 37 -2.46 14.80 1.94
CA ALA A 37 -1.02 15.04 2.03
C ALA A 37 -0.47 15.65 0.73
N LEU A 38 0.00 16.89 0.80
CA LEU A 38 0.73 17.54 -0.29
C LEU A 38 2.24 17.41 -0.05
N MET A 39 2.92 16.63 -0.88
CA MET A 39 4.35 16.36 -0.73
C MET A 39 5.06 16.36 -2.10
N PRO A 40 6.29 16.88 -2.17
CA PRO A 40 7.07 16.86 -3.41
C PRO A 40 7.41 15.43 -3.86
N THR A 41 7.77 15.26 -5.13
CA THR A 41 8.35 14.01 -5.62
C THR A 41 9.62 13.68 -4.83
N GLY A 42 9.86 12.40 -4.54
CA GLY A 42 10.96 11.98 -3.65
C GLY A 42 10.75 12.34 -2.17
N GLY A 43 9.63 12.97 -1.81
CA GLY A 43 9.29 13.35 -0.43
C GLY A 43 8.98 12.19 0.52
N GLY A 44 8.98 10.94 0.04
CA GLY A 44 8.63 9.77 0.84
C GLY A 44 7.13 9.52 0.97
N LYS A 45 6.34 9.91 -0.05
CA LYS A 45 4.87 9.76 -0.08
C LYS A 45 4.41 8.32 0.14
N SER A 46 5.11 7.34 -0.43
CA SER A 46 4.72 5.94 -0.32
C SER A 46 4.76 5.43 1.12
N LEU A 47 5.79 5.84 1.88
CA LEU A 47 5.94 5.52 3.30
C LEU A 47 4.77 6.06 4.15
N CYS A 48 4.11 7.13 3.71
CA CYS A 48 2.97 7.71 4.42
C CYS A 48 1.75 6.80 4.50
N TYR A 49 1.58 5.83 3.58
CA TYR A 49 0.55 4.79 3.68
C TYR A 49 1.15 3.40 3.94
N GLN A 50 2.39 3.14 3.51
CA GLN A 50 3.04 1.84 3.75
C GLN A 50 3.32 1.58 5.22
N ILE A 51 3.79 2.58 5.97
CA ILE A 51 4.10 2.39 7.39
C ILE A 51 2.81 2.17 8.20
N PRO A 52 1.76 3.01 8.06
CA PRO A 52 0.48 2.73 8.73
C PRO A 52 -0.09 1.35 8.40
N ALA A 53 -0.04 0.94 7.13
CA ALA A 53 -0.52 -0.37 6.68
C ALA A 53 0.21 -1.54 7.34
N LEU A 54 1.50 -1.39 7.65
CA LEU A 54 2.29 -2.42 8.34
C LEU A 54 2.06 -2.41 9.87
N VAL A 55 1.61 -1.29 10.43
CA VAL A 55 1.25 -1.18 11.85
C VAL A 55 -0.14 -1.75 12.12
N GLN A 56 -1.09 -1.48 11.23
CA GLN A 56 -2.50 -1.83 11.38
C GLN A 56 -2.80 -3.22 10.81
N GLU A 57 -3.87 -3.84 11.31
CA GLU A 57 -4.42 -5.09 10.76
C GLU A 57 -5.14 -4.83 9.42
N GLY A 58 -5.38 -5.92 8.67
CA GLY A 58 -6.03 -5.86 7.37
C GLY A 58 -5.07 -5.52 6.21
N ILE A 59 -5.66 -5.15 5.08
CA ILE A 59 -4.96 -4.88 3.82
C ILE A 59 -5.05 -3.40 3.44
N CYS A 60 -3.95 -2.85 2.95
CA CYS A 60 -3.92 -1.50 2.40
C CYS A 60 -4.21 -1.53 0.90
N LEU A 61 -5.33 -0.92 0.52
CA LEU A 61 -5.71 -0.70 -0.86
C LEU A 61 -5.07 0.59 -1.38
N VAL A 62 -4.26 0.50 -2.42
CA VAL A 62 -3.56 1.64 -3.03
C VAL A 62 -4.08 1.86 -4.45
N ILE A 63 -4.81 2.94 -4.64
CA ILE A 63 -5.39 3.28 -5.95
C ILE A 63 -4.40 4.16 -6.72
N SER A 64 -3.98 3.72 -7.90
CA SER A 64 -3.01 4.45 -8.73
C SER A 64 -3.31 4.29 -10.22
N PRO A 65 -3.29 5.38 -11.02
CA PRO A 65 -3.49 5.29 -12.46
C PRO A 65 -2.25 4.80 -13.23
N LEU A 66 -1.09 4.74 -12.59
CA LEU A 66 0.19 4.45 -13.26
C LEU A 66 0.61 2.99 -13.05
N ILE A 67 0.33 2.13 -14.03
CA ILE A 67 0.62 0.68 -13.97
C ILE A 67 2.12 0.40 -13.74
N ALA A 68 3.01 1.13 -14.43
CA ALA A 68 4.45 0.98 -14.25
C ALA A 68 4.86 1.25 -12.79
N LEU A 69 4.36 2.34 -12.20
CA LEU A 69 4.58 2.68 -10.80
C LEU A 69 4.02 1.60 -9.86
N MET A 70 2.83 1.06 -10.14
CA MET A 70 2.25 -0.01 -9.33
C MET A 70 3.16 -1.25 -9.29
N LYS A 71 3.70 -1.66 -10.44
CA LYS A 71 4.62 -2.80 -10.54
C LYS A 71 5.91 -2.53 -9.75
N ASP A 72 6.52 -1.37 -9.96
CA ASP A 72 7.73 -0.97 -9.24
C ASP A 72 7.52 -0.97 -7.73
N GLN A 73 6.37 -0.47 -7.25
CA GLN A 73 6.04 -0.47 -5.84
C GLN A 73 5.85 -1.88 -5.27
N VAL A 74 5.15 -2.76 -6.00
CA VAL A 74 4.96 -4.16 -5.60
C VAL A 74 6.31 -4.87 -5.51
N ASP A 75 7.20 -4.70 -6.49
CA ASP A 75 8.51 -5.33 -6.50
C ASP A 75 9.41 -4.79 -5.36
N GLN A 76 9.35 -3.49 -5.08
CA GLN A 76 10.03 -2.87 -3.94
C GLN A 76 9.54 -3.38 -2.57
N LEU A 77 8.25 -3.72 -2.45
CA LEU A 77 7.70 -4.33 -1.24
C LEU A 77 8.10 -5.80 -1.14
N LYS A 78 7.99 -6.56 -2.23
CA LYS A 78 8.39 -7.99 -2.29
C LYS A 78 9.86 -8.20 -1.95
N SER A 79 10.75 -7.33 -2.45
CA SER A 79 12.19 -7.37 -2.11
C SER A 79 12.48 -7.14 -0.62
N LYS A 80 11.52 -6.61 0.14
CA LYS A 80 11.59 -6.45 1.62
C LYS A 80 10.84 -7.55 2.37
N GLY A 81 10.42 -8.60 1.67
CA GLY A 81 9.63 -9.70 2.25
C GLY A 81 8.16 -9.34 2.51
N ILE A 82 7.66 -8.22 1.98
CA ILE A 82 6.27 -7.80 2.18
C ILE A 82 5.40 -8.32 1.03
N LEU A 83 4.35 -9.05 1.38
CA LEU A 83 3.37 -9.55 0.43
C LEU A 83 2.52 -8.40 -0.12
N ALA A 84 2.71 -8.13 -1.42
CA ALA A 84 1.99 -7.12 -2.18
C ALA A 84 1.58 -7.66 -3.56
N GLN A 85 0.44 -7.21 -4.09
CA GLN A 85 -0.01 -7.51 -5.45
C GLN A 85 -0.57 -6.27 -6.15
N ALA A 86 -0.79 -6.39 -7.46
CA ALA A 86 -1.44 -5.37 -8.26
C ALA A 86 -2.52 -5.96 -9.17
N ILE A 87 -3.61 -5.20 -9.37
CA ILE A 87 -4.67 -5.45 -10.35
C ILE A 87 -4.79 -4.22 -11.26
N TYR A 88 -4.73 -4.43 -12.57
CA TYR A 88 -4.79 -3.34 -13.55
C TYR A 88 -5.45 -3.77 -14.87
N SER A 89 -5.61 -2.82 -15.79
CA SER A 89 -6.12 -3.09 -17.14
C SER A 89 -5.15 -3.99 -17.94
N GLY A 90 -5.70 -4.93 -18.71
CA GLY A 90 -4.90 -5.90 -19.48
C GLY A 90 -4.63 -7.24 -18.78
N MET A 91 -4.93 -7.36 -17.48
CA MET A 91 -4.99 -8.67 -16.82
C MET A 91 -6.27 -9.42 -17.22
N SER A 92 -6.14 -10.73 -17.41
CA SER A 92 -7.26 -11.64 -17.65
C SER A 92 -8.10 -11.81 -16.38
N TYR A 93 -9.36 -12.24 -16.56
CA TYR A 93 -10.27 -12.53 -15.46
C TYR A 93 -9.66 -13.51 -14.44
N ARG A 94 -9.06 -14.62 -14.92
CA ARG A 94 -8.46 -15.65 -14.06
C ARG A 94 -7.27 -15.13 -13.26
N GLU A 95 -6.47 -14.22 -13.82
CA GLU A 95 -5.36 -13.60 -13.08
C GLU A 95 -5.87 -12.69 -11.97
N ILE A 96 -6.92 -11.90 -12.24
CA ILE A 96 -7.54 -11.01 -11.26
C ILE A 96 -8.16 -11.83 -10.12
N ASP A 97 -8.96 -12.84 -10.46
CA ASP A 97 -9.61 -13.75 -9.50
C ASP A 97 -8.57 -14.40 -8.56
N ARG A 98 -7.50 -14.95 -9.12
CA ARG A 98 -6.39 -15.50 -8.33
C ARG A 98 -5.71 -14.47 -7.43
N VAL A 99 -5.50 -13.23 -7.91
CA VAL A 99 -4.90 -12.18 -7.08
C VAL A 99 -5.81 -11.80 -5.92
N LEU A 100 -7.12 -11.67 -6.16
CA LEU A 100 -8.10 -11.34 -5.13
C LEU A 100 -8.18 -12.45 -4.07
N ASP A 101 -8.31 -13.72 -4.49
CA ASP A 101 -8.33 -14.85 -3.56
C ASP A 101 -7.05 -14.92 -2.71
N ASN A 102 -5.89 -14.70 -3.33
CA ASN A 102 -4.64 -14.59 -2.60
C ASN A 102 -4.66 -13.43 -1.60
N CYS A 103 -5.20 -12.26 -1.96
CA CYS A 103 -5.27 -11.12 -1.05
C CYS A 103 -6.21 -11.38 0.14
N VAL A 104 -7.32 -12.09 -0.07
CA VAL A 104 -8.28 -12.44 0.99
C VAL A 104 -7.72 -13.50 1.94
N HIS A 105 -7.00 -14.51 1.44
CA HIS A 105 -6.57 -15.67 2.23
C HIS A 105 -5.07 -15.74 2.55
N GLY A 106 -4.23 -15.00 1.83
CA GLY A 106 -2.78 -15.14 1.83
C GLY A 106 -2.04 -14.10 2.68
N ASN A 107 -2.72 -13.41 3.60
CA ASN A 107 -2.14 -12.38 4.48
C ASN A 107 -1.37 -11.28 3.72
N TYR A 108 -1.86 -10.86 2.55
CA TYR A 108 -1.27 -9.76 1.80
C TYR A 108 -1.51 -8.44 2.52
N LYS A 109 -0.47 -7.60 2.58
CA LYS A 109 -0.56 -6.29 3.23
C LYS A 109 -0.89 -5.16 2.26
N PHE A 110 -0.64 -5.35 0.97
CA PHE A 110 -0.88 -4.33 -0.04
C PHE A 110 -1.53 -4.90 -1.29
N LEU A 111 -2.57 -4.20 -1.76
CA LEU A 111 -3.17 -4.42 -3.07
C LEU A 111 -3.20 -3.09 -3.83
N TYR A 112 -2.44 -3.00 -4.90
CA TYR A 112 -2.45 -1.86 -5.81
C TYR A 112 -3.51 -2.06 -6.88
N VAL A 113 -4.40 -1.09 -7.10
CA VAL A 113 -5.52 -1.25 -8.05
C VAL A 113 -5.61 -0.04 -8.97
N SER A 114 -5.80 -0.27 -10.27
CA SER A 114 -6.10 0.81 -11.20
C SER A 114 -7.53 1.31 -11.00
N PRO A 115 -7.82 2.61 -11.13
CA PRO A 115 -9.16 3.17 -10.85
C PRO A 115 -10.30 2.45 -11.59
N GLU A 116 -10.05 1.98 -12.81
CA GLU A 116 -11.04 1.29 -13.64
C GLU A 116 -11.40 -0.09 -13.10
N ARG A 117 -10.48 -0.76 -12.39
CA ARG A 117 -10.70 -2.11 -11.82
C ARG A 117 -11.43 -2.07 -10.48
N LEU A 118 -11.37 -0.95 -9.77
CA LEU A 118 -12.01 -0.77 -8.47
C LEU A 118 -13.54 -0.96 -8.53
N LYS A 119 -14.17 -0.67 -9.68
CA LYS A 119 -15.62 -0.78 -9.89
C LYS A 119 -16.07 -2.07 -10.57
N SER A 120 -15.15 -3.01 -10.80
CA SER A 120 -15.51 -4.28 -11.44
C SER A 120 -16.29 -5.17 -10.47
N GLU A 121 -17.29 -5.91 -10.98
CA GLU A 121 -18.12 -6.82 -10.17
C GLU A 121 -17.25 -7.78 -9.36
N LEU A 122 -16.27 -8.41 -10.01
CA LEU A 122 -15.34 -9.32 -9.36
C LEU A 122 -14.59 -8.70 -8.18
N PHE A 123 -14.23 -7.41 -8.25
CA PHE A 123 -13.59 -6.72 -7.14
C PHE A 123 -14.56 -6.50 -5.97
N LEU A 124 -15.77 -6.01 -6.27
CA LEU A 124 -16.81 -5.71 -5.29
C LEU A 124 -17.41 -6.96 -4.63
N GLU A 125 -17.37 -8.12 -5.28
CA GLU A 125 -17.83 -9.39 -4.70
C GLU A 125 -16.82 -9.99 -3.71
N ARG A 126 -15.54 -9.60 -3.79
CA ARG A 126 -14.45 -10.12 -2.95
C ARG A 126 -14.05 -9.18 -1.81
N PHE A 127 -14.28 -7.87 -1.96
CA PHE A 127 -13.94 -6.81 -1.01
C PHE A 127 -15.16 -5.94 -0.69
#